data_AF-A0A1W1BHK5-F1
#
_entry.id   AF-A0A1W1BHK5-F1
#
_cell.length_a   1.000
_cell.length_b   1.000
_cell.length_c   1.000
_cell.angle_alpha   90.00
_cell.angle_beta   90.00
_cell.angle_gamma   90.00
#
_symmetry.space_group_name_H-M   'P 1'
#
loop_
_entity.id
_entity.type
_entity.pdbx_description
1 polymer ?
#
loop_
_entity_poly.entity_id
_entity_poly.type
_entity_poly.pdbx_seq_one_letter_code
_entity_poly.pdbx_strand_id
1 'polypeptide(L)'
;MRFKICMILFILIFSACQESSTSYNKSSQKSLAIDSNPINSTGYTIKKIDNVGKINLQLHDNPKDIYLLFTNPNSTNKKIILNNHKNIEQNRQNKIEPLVEDEKHLTQHAPKYIMDFNHQAIKRGESLDKQERINYQKSDSLNSSQLFYLEKDCSISTQATARKILKNIETKYGTKSLSIWVSDDSFGENCSKSHCITENMIDELANSFLKDGDDNDIYDWVTNIFGEEWDETDNSSLIDNNREITILLTDIDNDDRSSGGVLGYFYAKDNYKKNIFSGSNERTMFYIDSVIFATHQDNQQWSIENYKQKKILSTLAHEFEHMIQFYQKNILYSNSGLKPWIDEMLAVTVEDIIATKLQTKGLRGVSYTRGDAGEKQNSNGRFPLFNKNINLSLPTWNNKREDYSKVGAFGSYLIRNYGGAKLLHDILHNRYTNEKAIVDAIHKSPNGYDKNFEMLMHDWGIAILLSSSTDLGVDSGYLYNLGDFLETKYGDSSYSMGSINFFNYRNQPNIVTEISSIEPNSNLYYKIGTELRGDINITIDKDPNIITTLILK
;
A
#
# COMPACT_ATOMS: atom_id res chain seq x y z
N MET A 1 -68.45 -29.08 30.16
CA MET A 1 -68.31 -28.34 28.89
C MET A 1 -66.85 -28.51 28.45
N ARG A 2 -66.52 -29.55 27.67
CA ARG A 2 -66.29 -29.59 26.21
C ARG A 2 -64.77 -29.54 25.83
N PHE A 3 -64.33 -30.64 25.19
CA PHE A 3 -63.20 -30.86 24.24
C PHE A 3 -61.73 -30.66 24.74
N LYS A 4 -60.78 -31.61 24.77
CA LYS A 4 -60.32 -32.77 23.95
C LYS A 4 -59.50 -32.38 22.68
N ILE A 5 -58.32 -33.03 22.52
CA ILE A 5 -57.58 -33.40 21.27
C ILE A 5 -56.58 -32.33 20.73
N CYS A 6 -55.35 -32.60 20.24
CA CYS A 6 -54.62 -33.81 19.83
C CYS A 6 -53.09 -33.58 19.91
N MET A 7 -52.32 -34.61 20.27
CA MET A 7 -50.89 -34.74 20.02
C MET A 7 -50.72 -35.88 19.01
N ILE A 8 -50.16 -35.59 17.83
CA ILE A 8 -49.94 -36.61 16.78
C ILE A 8 -48.48 -37.01 16.76
N LEU A 9 -48.27 -38.27 17.12
CA LEU A 9 -47.08 -39.09 16.93
C LEU A 9 -47.25 -39.79 15.56
N PHE A 10 -46.24 -39.79 14.70
CA PHE A 10 -46.20 -40.73 13.57
C PHE A 10 -44.84 -41.39 13.41
N ILE A 11 -44.95 -42.67 13.10
CA ILE A 11 -43.97 -43.76 13.20
C ILE A 11 -43.11 -43.78 11.92
N LEU A 12 -41.80 -43.92 12.09
CA LEU A 12 -40.85 -44.25 11.03
C LEU A 12 -40.79 -45.78 10.86
N ILE A 13 -41.19 -46.27 9.70
CA ILE A 13 -40.98 -47.66 9.25
C ILE A 13 -39.78 -47.68 8.31
N PHE A 14 -38.79 -48.50 8.65
CA PHE A 14 -37.69 -48.89 7.77
C PHE A 14 -38.19 -49.85 6.68
N SER A 15 -37.82 -49.59 5.43
CA SER A 15 -37.68 -50.64 4.43
C SER A 15 -36.50 -50.30 3.52
N ALA A 16 -35.54 -51.23 3.46
CA ALA A 16 -34.36 -51.17 2.60
C ALA A 16 -34.70 -51.76 1.22
N CYS A 17 -34.22 -51.13 0.14
CA CYS A 17 -33.60 -51.85 -0.98
C CYS A 17 -33.01 -50.93 -2.05
N GLN A 18 -31.80 -51.30 -2.46
CA GLN A 18 -31.15 -51.17 -3.77
C GLN A 18 -30.63 -49.82 -4.27
N GLU A 19 -29.30 -49.79 -4.31
CA GLU A 19 -28.46 -49.01 -5.22
C GLU A 19 -28.95 -49.10 -6.67
N SER A 20 -29.10 -47.93 -7.30
CA SER A 20 -28.95 -47.80 -8.75
C SER A 20 -28.07 -46.59 -9.04
N SER A 21 -26.95 -46.87 -9.68
CA SER A 21 -26.02 -45.91 -10.25
C SER A 21 -26.74 -45.03 -11.26
N THR A 22 -26.99 -43.77 -10.90
CA THR A 22 -27.44 -42.75 -11.84
C THR A 22 -26.26 -41.89 -12.27
N SER A 23 -26.02 -41.93 -13.57
CA SER A 23 -25.02 -41.20 -14.33
C SER A 23 -24.96 -39.71 -13.97
N TYR A 24 -23.74 -39.19 -13.84
CA TYR A 24 -23.43 -37.77 -13.92
C TYR A 24 -24.16 -37.13 -15.12
N ASN A 25 -25.20 -36.35 -14.84
CA ASN A 25 -25.82 -35.49 -15.83
C ASN A 25 -24.83 -34.37 -16.18
N LYS A 26 -24.32 -34.37 -17.41
CA LYS A 26 -23.67 -33.21 -18.04
C LYS A 26 -24.60 -32.01 -17.90
N SER A 27 -24.20 -30.99 -17.14
CA SER A 27 -24.90 -29.71 -17.15
C SER A 27 -24.87 -29.15 -18.58
N SER A 28 -26.01 -28.64 -19.04
CA SER A 28 -26.13 -28.01 -20.35
C SER A 28 -25.19 -26.80 -20.42
N GLN A 29 -24.19 -26.84 -21.32
CA GLN A 29 -23.36 -25.66 -21.63
C GLN A 29 -24.26 -24.55 -22.20
N LYS A 30 -24.49 -23.49 -21.42
CA LYS A 30 -25.26 -22.33 -21.85
C LYS A 30 -24.34 -21.42 -22.68
N SER A 31 -24.70 -21.12 -23.93
CA SER A 31 -23.97 -20.15 -24.75
C SER A 31 -24.40 -18.73 -24.41
N LEU A 32 -23.44 -17.83 -24.24
CA LEU A 32 -23.68 -16.40 -24.05
C LEU A 32 -23.31 -15.67 -25.35
N ALA A 33 -24.31 -15.10 -26.04
CA ALA A 33 -24.08 -14.20 -27.16
C ALA A 33 -23.84 -12.77 -26.65
N ILE A 34 -22.86 -12.08 -27.23
CA ILE A 34 -22.52 -10.68 -26.93
C ILE A 34 -22.36 -9.97 -28.27
N ASP A 35 -23.27 -9.03 -28.56
CA ASP A 35 -23.17 -8.12 -29.70
C ASP A 35 -22.49 -6.82 -29.23
N SER A 36 -21.47 -6.35 -29.96
CA SER A 36 -20.67 -5.19 -29.57
C SER A 36 -20.99 -3.89 -30.34
N ASN A 37 -22.14 -3.78 -31.01
CA ASN A 37 -22.57 -2.58 -31.75
C ASN A 37 -23.50 -1.63 -30.97
N PRO A 38 -23.38 -0.31 -31.21
CA PRO A 38 -22.30 0.50 -30.67
C PRO A 38 -22.43 0.66 -29.15
N ILE A 39 -21.30 0.46 -28.51
CA ILE A 39 -21.04 0.60 -27.09
C ILE A 39 -21.36 2.03 -26.62
N ASN A 40 -21.81 2.16 -25.37
CA ASN A 40 -21.89 3.41 -24.61
C ASN A 40 -20.72 4.37 -24.89
N SER A 41 -20.90 5.66 -24.64
CA SER A 41 -19.96 6.77 -24.88
C SER A 41 -18.53 6.63 -24.30
N THR A 42 -18.19 5.52 -23.65
CA THR A 42 -16.97 5.27 -22.88
C THR A 42 -15.92 4.40 -23.60
N GLY A 43 -16.19 3.90 -24.81
CA GLY A 43 -15.18 3.21 -25.65
C GLY A 43 -14.83 1.76 -25.29
N TYR A 44 -15.26 1.25 -24.13
CA TYR A 44 -15.02 -0.13 -23.65
C TYR A 44 -16.31 -0.86 -23.26
N THR A 45 -16.28 -2.20 -23.22
CA THR A 45 -17.37 -3.05 -22.68
C THR A 45 -16.82 -3.98 -21.62
N ILE A 46 -17.50 -4.04 -20.47
CA ILE A 46 -17.20 -4.94 -19.36
C ILE A 46 -18.40 -5.87 -19.17
N LYS A 47 -18.17 -7.19 -19.17
CA LYS A 47 -19.24 -8.16 -18.92
C LYS A 47 -18.75 -9.28 -18.00
N LYS A 48 -19.36 -9.41 -16.83
CA LYS A 48 -19.18 -10.57 -15.96
C LYS A 48 -19.77 -11.81 -16.61
N ILE A 49 -19.06 -12.93 -16.51
CA ILE A 49 -19.40 -14.22 -17.11
C ILE A 49 -19.79 -15.18 -15.98
N ASP A 50 -21.09 -15.33 -15.76
CA ASP A 50 -21.63 -16.04 -14.59
C ASP A 50 -21.52 -17.57 -14.66
N ASN A 51 -21.37 -18.16 -15.86
CA ASN A 51 -21.35 -19.62 -16.03
C ASN A 51 -20.13 -20.11 -16.81
N VAL A 52 -19.71 -21.34 -16.49
CA VAL A 52 -18.82 -22.16 -17.33
C VAL A 52 -19.53 -22.36 -18.68
N GLY A 53 -18.88 -22.01 -19.80
CA GLY A 53 -19.57 -22.07 -21.09
C GLY A 53 -18.84 -21.43 -22.27
N LYS A 54 -19.57 -21.42 -23.40
CA LYS A 54 -19.14 -20.81 -24.66
C LYS A 54 -19.63 -19.36 -24.73
N ILE A 55 -18.72 -18.43 -24.98
CA ILE A 55 -19.01 -17.03 -25.26
C ILE A 55 -18.88 -16.85 -26.78
N ASN A 56 -19.92 -16.33 -27.41
CA ASN A 56 -19.91 -15.96 -28.83
C ASN A 56 -19.93 -14.43 -28.90
N LEU A 57 -18.83 -13.83 -29.33
CA LEU A 57 -18.69 -12.38 -29.52
C LEU A 57 -18.93 -12.07 -30.99
N GLN A 58 -19.79 -11.10 -31.27
CA GLN A 58 -20.02 -10.57 -32.61
C GLN A 58 -19.44 -9.16 -32.67
N LEU A 59 -18.21 -9.05 -33.21
CA LEU A 59 -17.48 -7.78 -33.29
C LEU A 59 -17.76 -7.00 -34.57
N HIS A 60 -18.34 -7.65 -35.59
CA HIS A 60 -18.53 -7.07 -36.92
C HIS A 60 -17.20 -6.46 -37.43
N ASP A 61 -17.27 -5.26 -38.02
CA ASP A 61 -16.10 -4.51 -38.51
C ASP A 61 -15.48 -3.56 -37.48
N ASN A 62 -15.86 -3.66 -36.20
CA ASN A 62 -15.32 -2.84 -35.13
C ASN A 62 -14.16 -3.59 -34.45
N PRO A 63 -12.88 -3.26 -34.77
CA PRO A 63 -11.75 -3.97 -34.19
C PRO A 63 -11.71 -3.74 -32.68
N LYS A 64 -11.51 -4.81 -31.91
CA LYS A 64 -11.42 -4.76 -30.45
C LYS A 64 -10.24 -5.54 -29.90
N ASP A 65 -9.61 -4.98 -28.88
CA ASP A 65 -8.71 -5.73 -28.01
C ASP A 65 -9.54 -6.46 -26.96
N ILE A 66 -9.29 -7.77 -26.81
CA ILE A 66 -10.14 -8.63 -25.98
C ILE A 66 -9.32 -9.24 -24.86
N TYR A 67 -9.79 -9.01 -23.64
CA TYR A 67 -9.20 -9.53 -22.41
C TYR A 67 -10.22 -10.33 -21.61
N LEU A 68 -9.72 -11.34 -20.91
CA LEU A 68 -10.41 -11.99 -19.80
C LEU A 68 -9.66 -11.66 -18.51
N LEU A 69 -10.39 -11.15 -17.53
CA LEU A 69 -9.94 -11.06 -16.15
C LEU A 69 -10.51 -12.26 -15.40
N PHE A 70 -9.64 -12.99 -14.71
CA PHE A 70 -10.04 -14.00 -13.74
C PHE A 70 -9.68 -13.49 -12.34
N THR A 71 -10.64 -13.50 -11.41
CA THR A 71 -10.40 -13.14 -10.01
C THR A 71 -10.66 -14.36 -9.14
N ASN A 72 -9.69 -14.71 -8.29
CA ASN A 72 -9.83 -15.77 -7.31
C ASN A 72 -10.01 -15.17 -5.91
N PRO A 73 -11.24 -15.08 -5.40
CA PRO A 73 -11.49 -14.57 -4.05
C PRO A 73 -11.24 -15.61 -2.94
N ASN A 74 -10.89 -16.85 -3.31
CA ASN A 74 -10.76 -17.95 -2.36
C ASN A 74 -9.37 -17.99 -1.72
N SER A 75 -9.26 -18.76 -0.63
CA SER A 75 -8.01 -19.02 0.09
C SER A 75 -7.14 -20.13 -0.53
N THR A 76 -7.51 -20.68 -1.69
CA THR A 76 -6.83 -21.81 -2.33
C THR A 76 -6.58 -21.55 -3.81
N ASN A 77 -5.48 -22.10 -4.33
CA ASN A 77 -5.11 -22.01 -5.74
C ASN A 77 -6.16 -22.73 -6.58
N LYS A 78 -6.52 -22.14 -7.72
CA LYS A 78 -7.52 -22.72 -8.63
C LYS A 78 -6.92 -22.91 -10.02
N LYS A 79 -7.31 -23.99 -10.67
CA LYS A 79 -6.96 -24.26 -12.07
C LYS A 79 -8.00 -23.62 -12.99
N ILE A 80 -7.53 -23.12 -14.12
CA ILE A 80 -8.39 -22.61 -15.19
C ILE A 80 -7.95 -23.32 -16.48
N ILE A 81 -8.91 -23.85 -17.24
CA ILE A 81 -8.69 -24.49 -18.53
C ILE A 81 -9.41 -23.65 -19.58
N LEU A 82 -8.67 -23.05 -20.50
CA LEU A 82 -9.24 -22.22 -21.56
C LEU A 82 -8.96 -22.83 -22.91
N ASN A 83 -10.02 -23.07 -23.67
CA ASN A 83 -9.94 -23.50 -25.06
C ASN A 83 -10.47 -22.39 -25.96
N ASN A 84 -9.56 -21.69 -26.63
CA ASN A 84 -9.87 -20.73 -27.67
C ASN A 84 -9.49 -21.31 -29.03
N HIS A 85 -10.49 -21.73 -29.82
CA HIS A 85 -10.28 -22.05 -31.23
C HIS A 85 -10.03 -20.74 -31.99
N LYS A 86 -8.76 -20.35 -32.11
CA LYS A 86 -8.32 -19.21 -32.93
C LYS A 86 -8.46 -19.57 -34.42
N ASN A 87 -9.60 -19.26 -35.04
CA ASN A 87 -9.68 -19.13 -36.49
C ASN A 87 -9.55 -17.64 -36.86
N ILE A 88 -8.38 -17.06 -36.64
CA ILE A 88 -8.09 -15.66 -37.03
C ILE A 88 -6.63 -15.59 -37.51
N GLU A 89 -6.40 -14.99 -38.68
CA GLU A 89 -5.08 -14.67 -39.21
C GLU A 89 -4.34 -13.71 -38.27
N GLN A 90 -3.21 -14.14 -37.70
CA GLN A 90 -2.39 -13.32 -36.81
C GLN A 90 -1.10 -12.87 -37.51
N ASN A 91 -0.86 -11.55 -37.54
CA ASN A 91 0.48 -11.01 -37.74
C ASN A 91 1.28 -11.14 -36.43
N ARG A 92 2.40 -11.87 -36.48
CA ARG A 92 3.28 -12.10 -35.32
C ARG A 92 4.21 -10.90 -35.09
N GLN A 93 4.32 -10.44 -33.85
CA GLN A 93 5.42 -9.59 -33.40
C GLN A 93 6.43 -10.36 -32.55
N ASN A 94 7.69 -9.94 -32.66
CA ASN A 94 8.87 -10.62 -32.15
C ASN A 94 8.99 -10.56 -30.62
N LYS A 95 9.43 -11.69 -30.08
CA LYS A 95 9.76 -11.94 -28.68
C LYS A 95 11.08 -11.23 -28.36
N ILE A 96 11.09 -10.34 -27.36
CA ILE A 96 12.31 -9.75 -26.81
C ILE A 96 12.70 -10.58 -25.58
N GLU A 97 13.95 -11.01 -25.52
CA GLU A 97 14.50 -11.75 -24.39
C GLU A 97 14.67 -10.85 -23.16
N PRO A 98 14.43 -11.38 -21.95
CA PRO A 98 14.68 -10.66 -20.72
C PRO A 98 16.18 -10.56 -20.44
N LEU A 99 16.69 -9.34 -20.36
CA LEU A 99 17.98 -9.05 -19.74
C LEU A 99 17.82 -9.14 -18.21
N VAL A 100 18.64 -10.00 -17.62
CA VAL A 100 18.83 -10.18 -16.18
C VAL A 100 19.47 -8.91 -15.63
N GLU A 101 18.83 -8.27 -14.66
CA GLU A 101 19.39 -7.16 -13.90
C GLU A 101 19.62 -7.66 -12.47
N ASP A 102 20.84 -7.42 -11.97
CA ASP A 102 21.44 -8.04 -10.79
C ASP A 102 20.62 -7.81 -9.51
N GLU A 103 20.25 -8.91 -8.83
CA GLU A 103 19.31 -8.95 -7.69
C GLU A 103 19.93 -8.59 -6.33
N LYS A 104 21.21 -8.21 -6.26
CA LYS A 104 21.89 -8.11 -4.97
C LYS A 104 21.83 -6.70 -4.36
N HIS A 105 21.08 -6.63 -3.24
CA HIS A 105 21.13 -5.61 -2.18
C HIS A 105 20.40 -4.29 -2.44
N LEU A 106 19.06 -4.31 -2.32
CA LEU A 106 18.21 -3.12 -2.35
C LEU A 106 16.98 -3.30 -1.41
N THR A 107 17.17 -3.61 -0.13
CA THR A 107 16.13 -3.26 0.87
C THR A 107 16.04 -1.74 0.92
N GLN A 108 14.83 -1.18 1.06
CA GLN A 108 14.57 0.29 1.12
C GLN A 108 13.50 0.62 2.17
N HIS A 109 13.18 -0.35 3.02
CA HIS A 109 12.11 -0.35 4.01
C HIS A 109 12.66 -0.93 5.31
N ALA A 110 11.94 -0.74 6.41
CA ALA A 110 12.35 -1.26 7.70
C ALA A 110 12.64 -2.78 7.67
N PRO A 111 13.62 -3.25 8.48
CA PRO A 111 13.85 -4.67 8.68
C PRO A 111 12.59 -5.41 9.17
N LYS A 112 12.40 -6.65 8.70
CA LYS A 112 11.20 -7.45 9.01
C LYS A 112 10.92 -7.57 10.52
N TYR A 113 11.96 -7.67 11.35
CA TYR A 113 11.78 -7.84 12.80
C TYR A 113 11.25 -6.56 13.48
N ILE A 114 11.55 -5.37 12.94
CA ILE A 114 11.02 -4.09 13.42
C ILE A 114 9.53 -4.00 13.08
N MET A 115 9.17 -4.30 11.82
CA MET A 115 7.77 -4.39 11.39
C MET A 115 6.98 -5.40 12.24
N ASP A 116 7.50 -6.62 12.40
CA ASP A 116 6.88 -7.66 13.23
C ASP A 116 6.76 -7.24 14.71
N PHE A 117 7.70 -6.44 15.22
CA PHE A 117 7.62 -5.87 16.57
C PHE A 117 6.50 -4.84 16.66
N ASN A 118 6.44 -3.88 15.75
CA ASN A 118 5.45 -2.81 15.76
C ASN A 118 4.01 -3.38 15.75
N HIS A 119 3.76 -4.47 15.03
CA HIS A 119 2.45 -5.19 15.04
C HIS A 119 2.17 -6.01 16.30
N GLN A 120 3.18 -6.35 17.11
CA GLN A 120 3.02 -7.22 18.28
C GLN A 120 3.26 -6.51 19.62
N ALA A 121 3.63 -5.24 19.59
CA ALA A 121 4.15 -4.49 20.73
C ALA A 121 3.27 -4.57 21.99
N ILE A 122 1.93 -4.48 21.89
CA ILE A 122 1.03 -4.53 23.06
C ILE A 122 1.07 -5.88 23.78
N LYS A 123 1.23 -7.00 23.05
CA LYS A 123 1.30 -8.34 23.66
C LYS A 123 2.55 -8.55 24.51
N ARG A 124 3.52 -7.64 24.41
CA ARG A 124 4.84 -7.74 25.06
C ARG A 124 5.00 -6.79 26.24
N GLY A 125 4.09 -5.84 26.42
CA GLY A 125 3.99 -5.00 27.62
C GLY A 125 2.93 -5.56 28.56
N GLU A 126 3.26 -6.59 29.35
CA GLU A 126 2.39 -6.98 30.45
C GLU A 126 2.36 -5.88 31.51
N SER A 127 1.16 -5.56 32.00
CA SER A 127 0.91 -4.60 33.07
C SER A 127 1.69 -4.96 34.32
N LEU A 128 2.79 -4.24 34.58
CA LEU A 128 3.39 -4.17 35.90
C LEU A 128 2.58 -3.18 36.75
N ASP A 129 2.35 -3.55 38.02
CA ASP A 129 1.60 -2.79 39.02
C ASP A 129 1.86 -1.28 38.95
N LYS A 130 0.81 -0.49 39.20
CA LYS A 130 0.83 0.98 39.20
C LYS A 130 1.92 1.53 40.12
N GLN A 131 3.12 1.73 39.60
CA GLN A 131 4.14 2.57 40.24
C GLN A 131 3.83 4.04 39.97
N GLU A 132 4.09 4.89 40.97
CA GLU A 132 3.91 6.34 40.90
C GLU A 132 4.62 6.91 39.66
N ARG A 133 3.87 7.62 38.83
CA ARG A 133 4.39 8.31 37.65
C ARG A 133 5.15 9.54 38.10
N ILE A 134 6.48 9.48 38.08
CA ILE A 134 7.32 10.67 38.21
C ILE A 134 7.53 11.21 36.80
N ASN A 135 6.80 12.28 36.48
CA ASN A 135 6.84 12.94 35.17
C ASN A 135 8.13 13.77 35.06
N TYR A 136 9.23 13.15 34.67
CA TYR A 136 10.44 13.86 34.26
C TYR A 136 10.30 14.23 32.78
N GLN A 137 9.87 15.46 32.49
CA GLN A 137 10.06 16.04 31.16
C GLN A 137 11.56 16.21 30.91
N LYS A 138 12.16 15.23 30.25
CA LYS A 138 13.50 15.38 29.68
C LYS A 138 13.35 16.31 28.49
N SER A 139 13.74 17.58 28.65
CA SER A 139 13.82 18.50 27.52
C SER A 139 15.21 18.41 26.91
N ASP A 140 15.30 18.14 25.61
CA ASP A 140 16.60 18.15 24.95
C ASP A 140 17.24 19.55 24.95
N SER A 141 18.57 19.55 24.91
CA SER A 141 19.40 20.75 24.84
C SER A 141 20.35 20.66 23.65
N LEU A 142 20.48 21.78 22.93
CA LEU A 142 21.37 21.88 21.79
C LEU A 142 22.82 21.53 22.19
N ASN A 143 23.52 20.78 21.34
CA ASN A 143 24.88 20.28 21.56
C ASN A 143 25.06 19.35 22.77
N SER A 144 23.97 18.87 23.39
CA SER A 144 24.09 17.75 24.33
C SER A 144 24.33 16.44 23.58
N SER A 145 25.13 15.57 24.18
CA SER A 145 25.49 14.28 23.60
C SER A 145 24.98 13.14 24.48
N GLN A 146 24.48 12.07 23.87
CA GLN A 146 24.06 10.87 24.58
C GLN A 146 24.20 9.62 23.69
N LEU A 147 24.14 8.46 24.33
CA LEU A 147 24.10 7.18 23.64
C LEU A 147 22.65 6.85 23.22
N PHE A 148 22.46 6.50 21.96
CA PHE A 148 21.22 5.95 21.43
C PHE A 148 21.39 4.46 21.14
N TYR A 149 20.36 3.67 21.44
CA TYR A 149 20.32 2.24 21.15
C TYR A 149 19.46 1.98 19.91
N LEU A 150 20.02 1.27 18.92
CA LEU A 150 19.32 0.95 17.67
C LEU A 150 18.50 -0.34 17.82
N GLU A 151 18.85 -1.19 18.77
CA GLU A 151 18.18 -2.47 19.04
C GLU A 151 17.33 -2.45 20.30
N LYS A 152 16.48 -3.47 20.47
CA LYS A 152 15.64 -3.64 21.67
C LYS A 152 16.44 -3.92 22.94
N ASP A 153 17.66 -4.40 22.76
CA ASP A 153 18.67 -4.55 23.79
C ASP A 153 19.81 -3.55 23.55
N CYS A 154 20.66 -3.35 24.54
CA CYS A 154 21.79 -2.43 24.45
C CYS A 154 22.92 -2.92 23.52
N SER A 155 22.65 -3.84 22.58
CA SER A 155 23.69 -4.51 21.78
C SER A 155 24.27 -3.62 20.67
N ILE A 156 23.45 -2.79 20.06
CA ILE A 156 23.85 -1.84 19.02
C ILE A 156 23.51 -0.44 19.49
N SER A 157 24.51 0.43 19.47
CA SER A 157 24.36 1.82 19.92
C SER A 157 25.25 2.77 19.14
N THR A 158 24.87 4.04 19.12
CA THR A 158 25.66 5.13 18.55
C THR A 158 25.69 6.30 19.53
N GLN A 159 26.85 6.95 19.64
CA GLN A 159 26.97 8.21 20.34
C GLN A 159 26.50 9.31 19.39
N ALA A 160 25.54 10.13 19.81
CA ALA A 160 24.98 11.19 19.00
C ALA A 160 24.88 12.50 19.77
N THR A 161 24.90 13.60 19.03
CA THR A 161 24.77 14.96 19.56
C THR A 161 23.54 15.65 18.96
N ALA A 162 22.78 16.35 19.79
CA ALA A 162 21.66 17.17 19.36
C ALA A 162 22.16 18.36 18.53
N ARG A 163 21.83 18.39 17.25
CA ARG A 163 22.27 19.45 16.32
C ARG A 163 21.19 20.48 16.03
N LYS A 164 19.91 20.11 16.17
CA LYS A 164 18.78 21.05 16.04
C LYS A 164 17.74 20.74 17.09
N ILE A 165 17.23 21.79 17.74
CA ILE A 165 16.09 21.71 18.64
C ILE A 165 15.11 22.82 18.25
N LEU A 166 13.91 22.44 17.85
CA LEU A 166 12.76 23.31 17.63
C LEU A 166 11.81 23.11 18.80
N LYS A 167 11.48 24.19 19.53
CA LYS A 167 10.58 24.13 20.69
C LYS A 167 9.33 24.94 20.41
N ASN A 168 8.21 24.44 20.92
CA ASN A 168 6.92 25.11 20.87
C ASN A 168 6.51 25.54 19.46
N ILE A 169 6.67 24.63 18.50
CA ILE A 169 6.16 24.83 17.14
C ILE A 169 4.64 24.66 17.20
N GLU A 170 3.93 25.70 16.80
CA GLU A 170 2.47 25.68 16.79
C GLU A 170 2.00 25.02 15.49
N THR A 171 1.17 23.99 15.65
CA THR A 171 0.47 23.31 14.57
C THR A 171 -1.02 23.31 14.90
N LYS A 172 -1.90 23.08 13.92
CA LYS A 172 -3.32 22.87 14.22
C LYS A 172 -3.63 21.67 15.13
N TYR A 173 -2.68 20.76 15.35
CA TYR A 173 -2.79 19.63 16.27
C TYR A 173 -2.13 19.91 17.63
N GLY A 174 -1.87 21.18 17.92
CA GLY A 174 -1.26 21.64 19.14
C GLY A 174 0.24 21.84 19.03
N THR A 175 0.81 22.29 20.13
CA THR A 175 2.23 22.64 20.24
C THR A 175 3.11 21.40 20.23
N LYS A 176 4.09 21.34 19.32
CA LYS A 176 5.05 20.23 19.19
C LYS A 176 6.49 20.73 19.29
N SER A 177 7.42 19.82 19.53
CA SER A 177 8.86 20.09 19.50
C SER A 177 9.56 19.03 18.65
N LEU A 178 10.64 19.40 17.96
CA LEU A 178 11.46 18.50 17.15
C LEU A 178 12.92 18.59 17.60
N SER A 179 13.51 17.43 17.85
CA SER A 179 14.94 17.28 18.13
C SER A 179 15.62 16.45 17.04
N ILE A 180 16.59 17.03 16.33
CA ILE A 180 17.43 16.30 15.37
C ILE A 180 18.77 16.01 16.00
N TRP A 181 19.06 14.72 16.13
CA TRP A 181 20.30 14.16 16.64
C TRP A 181 21.09 13.56 15.48
N VAL A 182 22.41 13.72 15.52
CA VAL A 182 23.29 13.13 14.51
C VAL A 182 24.37 12.34 15.21
N SER A 183 24.60 11.11 14.77
CA SER A 183 25.73 10.30 15.23
C SER A 183 27.04 11.09 15.06
N ASP A 184 27.87 11.09 16.10
CA ASP A 184 29.07 11.94 16.16
C ASP A 184 30.06 11.59 15.04
N ASP A 185 30.03 10.34 14.58
CA ASP A 185 30.84 9.81 13.50
C ASP A 185 30.40 10.27 12.09
N SER A 186 29.21 10.88 11.98
CA SER A 186 28.52 11.24 10.73
C SER A 186 28.40 12.76 10.53
N PHE A 187 28.85 13.60 11.47
CA PHE A 187 28.63 15.05 11.44
C PHE A 187 29.90 15.88 11.21
N GLY A 188 29.79 16.90 10.35
CA GLY A 188 30.84 17.93 10.14
C GLY A 188 31.91 17.53 9.12
N GLU A 189 32.78 18.49 8.74
CA GLU A 189 33.78 18.34 7.67
C GLU A 189 34.77 17.19 7.88
N ASN A 190 34.98 16.76 9.13
CA ASN A 190 35.91 15.70 9.51
C ASN A 190 35.18 14.47 10.07
N CYS A 191 33.92 14.25 9.68
CA CYS A 191 33.24 13.01 10.05
C CYS A 191 33.98 11.79 9.48
N SER A 192 33.75 10.62 10.06
CA SER A 192 34.40 9.38 9.63
C SER A 192 33.64 8.62 8.52
N LYS A 193 32.41 9.04 8.20
CA LYS A 193 31.60 8.45 7.13
C LYS A 193 31.98 9.00 5.75
N SER A 194 31.68 8.23 4.71
CA SER A 194 31.91 8.58 3.31
C SER A 194 31.18 9.86 2.87
N HIS A 195 30.03 10.15 3.48
CA HIS A 195 29.31 11.42 3.32
C HIS A 195 28.90 11.98 4.68
N CYS A 196 29.31 13.22 4.95
CA CYS A 196 29.05 13.89 6.22
C CYS A 196 27.78 14.71 6.19
N ILE A 197 27.01 14.63 7.27
CA ILE A 197 25.89 15.51 7.57
C ILE A 197 26.42 16.91 7.89
N THR A 198 25.74 17.91 7.33
CA THR A 198 26.02 19.34 7.55
C THR A 198 24.82 20.03 8.19
N GLU A 199 25.04 21.21 8.77
CA GLU A 199 23.96 22.03 9.36
C GLU A 199 22.85 22.34 8.35
N ASN A 200 23.20 22.65 7.10
CA ASN A 200 22.21 22.91 6.05
C ASN A 200 21.29 21.70 5.80
N MET A 201 21.83 20.48 5.83
CA MET A 201 21.04 19.26 5.64
C MET A 201 20.05 19.05 6.80
N ILE A 202 20.48 19.37 8.02
CA ILE A 202 19.66 19.29 9.24
C ILE A 202 18.52 20.32 9.19
N ASP A 203 18.82 21.55 8.76
CA ASP A 203 17.81 22.60 8.61
C ASP A 203 16.76 22.24 7.56
N GLU A 204 17.17 21.72 6.41
CA GLU A 204 16.23 21.27 5.36
C GLU A 204 15.37 20.09 5.81
N LEU A 205 15.95 19.14 6.55
CA LEU A 205 15.20 18.02 7.14
C LEU A 205 14.18 18.51 8.17
N ALA A 206 14.58 19.41 9.07
CA ALA A 206 13.69 19.99 10.06
C ALA A 206 12.51 20.72 9.39
N ASN A 207 12.81 21.61 8.45
CA ASN A 207 11.82 22.40 7.71
C ASN A 207 10.87 21.54 6.87
N SER A 208 11.30 20.36 6.44
CA SER A 208 10.46 19.42 5.68
C SER A 208 9.52 18.62 6.57
N PHE A 209 9.88 18.42 7.85
CA PHE A 209 9.11 17.58 8.77
C PHE A 209 8.19 18.37 9.69
N LEU A 210 8.71 19.37 10.41
CA LEU A 210 7.94 20.16 11.39
C LEU A 210 8.35 21.64 11.35
N LYS A 211 7.41 22.49 10.97
CA LYS A 211 7.56 23.92 10.75
C LYS A 211 6.32 24.65 11.27
N ASP A 212 6.53 25.87 11.75
CA ASP A 212 5.44 26.73 12.22
C ASP A 212 4.43 27.04 11.11
N GLY A 213 3.14 26.94 11.42
CA GLY A 213 2.03 27.14 10.51
C GLY A 213 1.27 25.86 10.19
N ASP A 214 0.33 25.95 9.24
CA ASP A 214 -0.55 24.83 8.88
C ASP A 214 -0.39 24.41 7.41
N ASP A 215 -0.63 23.12 7.17
CA ASP A 215 -0.62 22.46 5.86
C ASP A 215 0.69 22.66 5.06
N ASN A 216 1.83 22.73 5.74
CA ASN A 216 3.10 23.16 5.11
C ASN A 216 4.26 22.15 5.17
N ASP A 217 4.10 21.04 5.89
CA ASP A 217 5.14 20.02 6.10
C ASP A 217 4.58 18.59 6.21
N ILE A 218 5.47 17.60 6.34
CA ILE A 218 5.09 16.19 6.51
C ILE A 218 4.21 15.99 7.74
N TYR A 219 4.53 16.65 8.86
CA TYR A 219 3.78 16.50 10.10
C TYR A 219 2.31 16.85 9.88
N ASP A 220 2.05 18.01 9.28
CA ASP A 220 0.71 18.50 9.01
C ASP A 220 -0.08 17.57 8.09
N TRP A 221 0.55 17.18 6.97
CA TRP A 221 -0.12 16.45 5.90
C TRP A 221 -0.52 15.04 6.30
N VAL A 222 0.33 14.36 7.08
CA VAL A 222 0.10 12.98 7.53
C VAL A 222 -0.80 12.96 8.77
N THR A 223 -0.57 13.86 9.74
CA THR A 223 -1.44 14.00 10.93
C THR A 223 -2.87 14.39 10.51
N ASN A 224 -3.05 15.13 9.40
CA ASN A 224 -4.38 15.45 8.87
C ASN A 224 -5.17 14.22 8.47
N ILE A 225 -4.48 13.19 7.99
CA ILE A 225 -5.09 11.97 7.52
C ILE A 225 -5.31 11.01 8.70
N PHE A 226 -4.32 10.84 9.57
CA PHE A 226 -4.31 9.72 10.51
C PHE A 226 -4.50 10.12 11.97
N GLY A 227 -4.44 11.40 12.30
CA GLY A 227 -4.45 11.89 13.68
C GLY A 227 -3.06 11.95 14.30
N GLU A 228 -3.00 12.26 15.59
CA GLU A 228 -1.75 12.51 16.31
C GLU A 228 -0.92 11.25 16.55
N GLU A 229 0.39 11.46 16.62
CA GLU A 229 1.42 10.43 16.72
C GLU A 229 1.58 9.84 18.12
N TRP A 230 1.25 10.62 19.14
CA TRP A 230 1.38 10.23 20.52
C TRP A 230 0.60 11.19 21.43
N ASP A 231 -0.13 10.64 22.39
CA ASP A 231 -0.71 11.40 23.49
C ASP A 231 -0.77 10.52 24.77
N GLU A 232 -1.39 11.02 25.83
CA GLU A 232 -1.48 10.32 27.11
C GLU A 232 -1.97 8.88 26.97
N THR A 233 -1.40 8.00 27.80
CA THR A 233 -1.75 6.58 27.86
C THR A 233 -1.83 6.12 29.30
N ASP A 234 -2.78 5.23 29.58
CA ASP A 234 -2.93 4.59 30.89
C ASP A 234 -1.92 3.44 31.11
N ASN A 235 -1.20 3.03 30.07
CA ASN A 235 -0.25 1.92 30.15
C ASN A 235 1.07 2.34 30.83
N SER A 236 1.32 1.78 32.02
CA SER A 236 2.52 2.06 32.82
C SER A 236 3.84 1.64 32.16
N SER A 237 3.80 0.72 31.19
CA SER A 237 4.96 0.26 30.41
C SER A 237 5.42 1.26 29.34
N LEU A 238 4.56 2.22 28.97
CA LEU A 238 4.84 3.21 27.93
C LEU A 238 5.37 4.53 28.54
N ILE A 239 6.05 5.31 27.71
CA ILE A 239 6.52 6.65 28.08
C ILE A 239 5.36 7.66 28.17
N ASP A 240 5.52 8.68 29.01
CA ASP A 240 4.58 9.79 29.08
C ASP A 240 4.71 10.70 27.84
N ASN A 241 3.65 11.43 27.49
CA ASN A 241 3.68 12.40 26.39
C ASN A 241 4.48 13.65 26.80
N ASN A 242 5.56 13.95 26.07
CA ASN A 242 6.33 15.18 26.21
C ASN A 242 6.23 16.11 24.99
N ARG A 243 5.40 15.77 23.99
CA ARG A 243 5.20 16.50 22.73
C ARG A 243 6.47 16.69 21.89
N GLU A 244 7.52 15.91 22.16
CA GLU A 244 8.79 15.97 21.44
C GLU A 244 8.90 14.77 20.49
N ILE A 245 9.17 15.05 19.22
CA ILE A 245 9.53 14.06 18.21
C ILE A 245 11.05 14.15 18.02
N THR A 246 11.71 13.00 17.97
CA THR A 246 13.16 12.91 17.75
C THR A 246 13.46 12.28 16.39
N ILE A 247 14.39 12.86 15.62
CA ILE A 247 14.96 12.22 14.43
C ILE A 247 16.44 11.96 14.68
N LEU A 248 16.86 10.70 14.61
CA LEU A 248 18.27 10.31 14.68
C LEU A 248 18.81 10.03 13.27
N LEU A 249 19.78 10.84 12.84
CA LEU A 249 20.60 10.59 11.65
C LEU A 249 21.81 9.73 12.05
N THR A 250 21.85 8.49 11.57
CA THR A 250 22.93 7.53 11.84
C THR A 250 23.16 6.61 10.66
N ASP A 251 24.35 6.09 10.48
CA ASP A 251 24.64 5.06 9.47
C ASP A 251 23.93 3.75 9.89
N ILE A 252 22.83 3.42 9.21
CA ILE A 252 22.01 2.25 9.55
C ILE A 252 22.77 1.01 9.09
N ASP A 253 22.75 -0.05 9.90
CA ASP A 253 23.56 -1.27 9.70
C ASP A 253 25.09 -1.05 9.73
N ASN A 254 25.56 0.19 9.93
CA ASN A 254 26.97 0.59 9.93
C ASN A 254 27.71 0.09 8.68
N ASP A 255 27.12 0.31 7.51
CA ASP A 255 27.64 -0.19 6.23
C ASP A 255 28.29 0.89 5.35
N ASP A 256 28.20 2.16 5.76
CA ASP A 256 28.75 3.35 5.10
C ASP A 256 28.34 3.46 3.62
N ARG A 257 27.12 3.00 3.27
CA ARG A 257 26.66 2.97 1.88
C ARG A 257 25.87 4.20 1.49
N SER A 258 26.15 4.67 0.27
CA SER A 258 25.48 5.82 -0.36
C SER A 258 24.34 5.44 -1.32
N SER A 259 24.04 4.15 -1.44
CA SER A 259 22.98 3.62 -2.29
C SER A 259 22.48 2.24 -1.87
N GLY A 260 21.15 2.07 -1.92
CA GLY A 260 20.50 0.86 -1.39
C GLY A 260 20.47 0.87 0.14
N GLY A 261 19.86 -0.15 0.75
CA GLY A 261 19.76 -0.23 2.20
C GLY A 261 18.53 0.49 2.78
N VAL A 262 18.35 0.32 4.08
CA VAL A 262 17.22 0.88 4.83
C VAL A 262 17.37 2.40 4.86
N LEU A 263 16.40 3.13 4.30
CA LEU A 263 16.47 4.60 4.23
C LEU A 263 16.15 5.26 5.57
N GLY A 264 15.30 4.60 6.36
CA GLY A 264 14.86 4.99 7.68
C GLY A 264 13.83 3.99 8.21
N TYR A 265 13.50 4.12 9.49
CA TYR A 265 12.45 3.31 10.13
C TYR A 265 11.89 3.97 11.39
N PHE A 266 10.64 3.64 11.71
CA PHE A 266 10.06 3.81 13.04
C PHE A 266 10.15 2.50 13.84
N TYR A 267 10.59 2.58 15.11
CA TYR A 267 10.65 1.43 16.00
C TYR A 267 9.92 1.71 17.32
N ALA A 268 8.73 1.12 17.48
CA ALA A 268 7.88 1.30 18.65
C ALA A 268 8.52 0.92 19.99
N LYS A 269 9.68 0.24 20.00
CA LYS A 269 10.43 -0.06 21.23
C LYS A 269 10.74 1.21 22.02
N ASP A 270 10.98 2.32 21.33
CA ASP A 270 11.44 3.56 21.94
C ASP A 270 10.31 4.26 22.69
N ASN A 271 9.05 3.91 22.42
CA ASN A 271 7.89 4.38 23.17
C ASN A 271 7.65 3.62 24.49
N TYR A 272 8.45 2.60 24.80
CA TYR A 272 8.39 1.86 26.06
C TYR A 272 9.44 2.34 27.05
N LYS A 273 9.21 2.10 28.34
CA LYS A 273 10.20 2.34 29.38
C LYS A 273 11.37 1.37 29.31
N LYS A 274 12.55 1.80 29.77
CA LYS A 274 13.79 0.98 29.78
C LYS A 274 13.69 -0.30 30.58
N ASN A 275 12.84 -0.33 31.62
CA ASN A 275 12.59 -1.55 32.39
C ASN A 275 11.82 -2.62 31.61
N ILE A 276 11.15 -2.24 30.50
CA ILE A 276 10.50 -3.17 29.57
C ILE A 276 11.48 -3.61 28.47
N PHE A 277 12.15 -2.64 27.84
CA PHE A 277 13.19 -2.90 26.84
C PHE A 277 14.44 -2.08 27.18
N SER A 278 15.54 -2.75 27.52
CA SER A 278 16.77 -2.06 27.96
C SER A 278 17.37 -1.15 26.89
N GLY A 279 17.18 -1.49 25.62
CA GLY A 279 17.57 -0.68 24.46
C GLY A 279 16.51 0.36 24.05
N SER A 280 15.48 0.62 24.85
CA SER A 280 14.58 1.74 24.58
C SER A 280 15.29 3.08 24.78
N ASN A 281 15.11 3.99 23.83
CA ASN A 281 15.54 5.38 23.95
C ASN A 281 14.54 6.26 24.71
N GLU A 282 13.37 5.72 25.08
CA GLU A 282 12.28 6.42 25.80
C GLU A 282 11.85 7.72 25.08
N ARG A 283 11.62 7.62 23.77
CA ARG A 283 11.30 8.72 22.86
C ARG A 283 10.28 8.29 21.79
N THR A 284 9.48 9.25 21.34
CA THR A 284 8.78 9.16 20.05
C THR A 284 9.77 9.55 18.95
N MET A 285 10.30 8.58 18.20
CA MET A 285 11.45 8.85 17.33
C MET A 285 11.53 8.05 16.03
N PHE A 286 12.27 8.61 15.08
CA PHE A 286 12.67 7.99 13.81
C PHE A 286 14.18 7.79 13.73
N TYR A 287 14.57 6.82 12.91
CA TYR A 287 15.94 6.61 12.46
C TYR A 287 15.99 6.90 10.96
N ILE A 288 16.98 7.66 10.51
CA ILE A 288 17.25 7.96 9.10
C ILE A 288 18.71 7.66 8.82
N ASP A 289 18.97 7.03 7.68
CA ASP A 289 20.34 6.74 7.27
C ASP A 289 21.11 8.04 6.96
N SER A 290 22.16 8.31 7.74
CA SER A 290 22.95 9.54 7.61
C SER A 290 23.73 9.59 6.29
N VAL A 291 24.29 8.47 5.85
CA VAL A 291 25.16 8.41 4.68
C VAL A 291 24.34 8.56 3.41
N ILE A 292 23.23 7.85 3.29
CA ILE A 292 22.31 7.96 2.15
C ILE A 292 21.71 9.38 2.11
N PHE A 293 21.35 9.97 3.26
CA PHE A 293 20.83 11.34 3.29
C PHE A 293 21.87 12.39 2.87
N ALA A 294 23.12 12.25 3.32
CA ALA A 294 24.22 13.15 2.96
C ALA A 294 24.75 12.94 1.53
N THR A 295 24.40 11.81 0.89
CA THR A 295 24.92 11.45 -0.43
C THR A 295 24.59 12.48 -1.51
N HIS A 296 25.61 12.87 -2.27
CA HIS A 296 25.52 13.69 -3.48
C HIS A 296 26.56 13.20 -4.49
N GLN A 297 26.38 13.49 -5.78
CA GLN A 297 27.35 13.11 -6.80
C GLN A 297 28.61 13.97 -6.69
N ASP A 298 29.77 13.39 -7.03
CA ASP A 298 31.02 14.13 -7.13
C ASP A 298 30.84 15.35 -8.06
N ASN A 299 31.20 16.54 -7.56
CA ASN A 299 31.04 17.84 -8.22
C ASN A 299 29.60 18.39 -8.30
N GLN A 300 28.63 17.80 -7.61
CA GLN A 300 27.31 18.39 -7.40
C GLN A 300 27.14 18.84 -5.95
N GLN A 301 26.56 20.02 -5.77
CA GLN A 301 26.14 20.45 -4.43
C GLN A 301 24.99 19.57 -3.95
N TRP A 302 25.02 19.19 -2.68
CA TRP A 302 23.89 18.55 -2.05
C TRP A 302 22.66 19.46 -2.10
N SER A 303 21.48 18.88 -2.31
CA SER A 303 20.22 19.61 -2.32
C SER A 303 19.10 18.69 -1.86
N ILE A 304 18.18 19.22 -1.04
CA ILE A 304 16.96 18.52 -0.63
C ILE A 304 16.04 18.20 -1.82
N GLU A 305 16.18 18.94 -2.92
CA GLU A 305 15.41 18.76 -4.16
C GLU A 305 15.91 17.59 -5.03
N ASN A 306 17.06 17.01 -4.69
CA ASN A 306 17.57 15.84 -5.38
C ASN A 306 16.67 14.62 -5.13
N TYR A 307 16.57 13.76 -6.15
CA TYR A 307 15.68 12.59 -6.11
C TYR A 307 15.91 11.67 -4.90
N LYS A 308 17.16 11.45 -4.48
CA LYS A 308 17.47 10.60 -3.31
C LYS A 308 16.94 11.21 -2.01
N GLN A 309 17.14 12.51 -1.81
CA GLN A 309 16.68 13.24 -0.63
C GLN A 309 15.16 13.32 -0.58
N LYS A 310 14.49 13.63 -1.70
CA LYS A 310 13.01 13.57 -1.79
C LYS A 310 12.47 12.18 -1.52
N LYS A 311 13.20 11.12 -1.88
CA LYS A 311 12.83 9.76 -1.54
C LYS A 311 12.92 9.48 -0.04
N ILE A 312 13.96 9.98 0.64
CA ILE A 312 14.08 9.88 2.10
C ILE A 312 12.93 10.64 2.79
N LEU A 313 12.58 11.84 2.33
CA LEU A 313 11.42 12.58 2.87
C LEU A 313 10.10 11.82 2.65
N SER A 314 9.94 11.19 1.48
CA SER A 314 8.80 10.32 1.22
C SER A 314 8.78 9.10 2.14
N THR A 315 9.93 8.51 2.45
CA THR A 315 10.06 7.42 3.43
C THR A 315 9.80 7.93 4.85
N LEU A 316 10.24 9.13 5.23
CA LEU A 316 9.92 9.70 6.53
C LEU A 316 8.41 9.86 6.73
N ALA A 317 7.68 10.30 5.69
CA ALA A 317 6.22 10.35 5.74
C ALA A 317 5.57 8.95 5.84
N HIS A 318 6.14 7.95 5.17
CA HIS A 318 5.74 6.54 5.30
C HIS A 318 5.94 6.04 6.73
N GLU A 319 7.11 6.24 7.32
CA GLU A 319 7.39 5.80 8.70
C GLU A 319 6.58 6.59 9.74
N PHE A 320 6.21 7.84 9.44
CA PHE A 320 5.35 8.63 10.31
C PHE A 320 3.92 8.09 10.35
N GLU A 321 3.41 7.53 9.26
CA GLU A 321 2.14 6.80 9.26
C GLU A 321 2.21 5.61 10.24
N HIS A 322 3.29 4.81 10.22
CA HIS A 322 3.45 3.71 11.16
C HIS A 322 3.51 4.16 12.62
N MET A 323 4.15 5.30 12.90
CA MET A 323 4.18 5.89 14.24
C MET A 323 2.77 6.27 14.71
N ILE A 324 2.00 6.98 13.88
CA ILE A 324 0.62 7.34 14.19
C ILE A 324 -0.24 6.10 14.35
N GLN A 325 -0.11 5.12 13.45
CA GLN A 325 -0.85 3.87 13.55
C GLN A 325 -0.54 3.13 14.85
N PHE A 326 0.73 3.07 15.27
CA PHE A 326 1.09 2.43 16.53
C PHE A 326 0.31 3.05 17.70
N TYR A 327 0.22 4.37 17.77
CA TYR A 327 -0.58 5.04 18.81
C TYR A 327 -2.10 4.85 18.60
N GLN A 328 -2.62 5.32 17.47
CA GLN A 328 -4.05 5.39 17.18
C GLN A 328 -4.70 4.00 17.09
N LYS A 329 -4.04 3.05 16.43
CA LYS A 329 -4.60 1.71 16.19
C LYS A 329 -4.25 0.74 17.29
N ASN A 330 -2.97 0.69 17.67
CA ASN A 330 -2.52 -0.33 18.60
C ASN A 330 -2.89 0.15 20.01
N ILE A 331 -2.34 1.28 20.47
CA ILE A 331 -2.49 1.72 21.86
C ILE A 331 -3.95 2.07 22.20
N LEU A 332 -4.59 2.98 21.47
CA LEU A 332 -5.93 3.46 21.84
C LEU A 332 -7.02 2.39 21.76
N TYR A 333 -6.98 1.53 20.74
CA TYR A 333 -7.94 0.41 20.64
C TYR A 333 -7.46 -0.87 21.35
N SER A 334 -6.28 -0.86 21.96
CA SER A 334 -5.69 -2.01 22.66
C SER A 334 -5.72 -3.30 21.81
N ASN A 335 -5.30 -3.22 20.55
CA ASN A 335 -5.29 -4.36 19.62
C ASN A 335 -3.92 -4.55 18.93
N SER A 336 -3.78 -5.62 18.15
CA SER A 336 -2.51 -5.97 17.49
C SER A 336 -2.20 -5.17 16.21
N GLY A 337 -2.83 -4.02 15.99
CA GLY A 337 -2.70 -3.24 14.76
C GLY A 337 -3.35 -3.90 13.55
N LEU A 338 -3.23 -3.22 12.40
CA LEU A 338 -3.66 -3.74 11.11
C LEU A 338 -2.81 -4.95 10.70
N LYS A 339 -3.36 -5.82 9.84
CA LYS A 339 -2.57 -6.84 9.16
C LYS A 339 -1.41 -6.17 8.41
N PRO A 340 -0.20 -6.79 8.34
CA PRO A 340 0.98 -6.17 7.77
C PRO A 340 0.76 -5.56 6.38
N TRP A 341 0.07 -6.27 5.48
CA TRP A 341 -0.16 -5.76 4.13
C TRP A 341 -1.09 -4.52 4.08
N ILE A 342 -1.99 -4.36 5.06
CA ILE A 342 -2.91 -3.21 5.15
C ILE A 342 -2.20 -2.02 5.75
N ASP A 343 -1.42 -2.23 6.81
CA ASP A 343 -0.55 -1.21 7.40
C ASP A 343 0.37 -0.61 6.33
N GLU A 344 1.09 -1.48 5.63
CA GLU A 344 2.01 -1.09 4.57
C GLU A 344 1.28 -0.51 3.34
N MET A 345 0.03 -0.94 3.10
CA MET A 345 -0.80 -0.27 2.10
C MET A 345 -1.06 1.18 2.50
N LEU A 346 -1.41 1.47 3.75
CA LEU A 346 -1.62 2.85 4.23
C LEU A 346 -0.33 3.67 4.09
N ALA A 347 0.77 3.18 4.65
CA ALA A 347 2.07 3.85 4.62
C ALA A 347 2.58 4.12 3.19
N VAL A 348 2.52 3.14 2.29
CA VAL A 348 2.90 3.35 0.86
C VAL A 348 1.94 4.31 0.16
N THR A 349 0.65 4.32 0.54
CA THR A 349 -0.33 5.23 -0.07
C THR A 349 -0.10 6.68 0.35
N VAL A 350 0.50 6.93 1.52
CA VAL A 350 0.97 8.27 1.91
C VAL A 350 1.93 8.82 0.86
N GLU A 351 2.90 8.01 0.41
CA GLU A 351 3.87 8.41 -0.63
C GLU A 351 3.23 8.83 -1.95
N ASP A 352 1.99 8.38 -2.25
CA ASP A 352 1.23 8.82 -3.43
C ASP A 352 0.43 10.08 -3.14
N ILE A 353 -0.35 10.09 -2.05
CA ILE A 353 -1.33 11.16 -1.81
C ILE A 353 -0.68 12.50 -1.46
N ILE A 354 0.51 12.49 -0.86
CA ILE A 354 1.26 13.73 -0.55
C ILE A 354 2.37 14.03 -1.56
N ALA A 355 2.51 13.24 -2.64
CA ALA A 355 3.63 13.37 -3.57
C ALA A 355 3.78 14.79 -4.14
N THR A 356 2.66 15.42 -4.50
CA THR A 356 2.62 16.80 -5.03
C THR A 356 3.04 17.83 -3.99
N LYS A 357 2.64 17.63 -2.73
CA LYS A 357 3.00 18.50 -1.60
C LYS A 357 4.50 18.40 -1.28
N LEU A 358 5.04 17.18 -1.24
CA LEU A 358 6.47 16.91 -1.08
C LEU A 358 7.31 17.28 -2.31
N GLN A 359 6.67 17.57 -3.45
CA GLN A 359 7.33 17.81 -4.73
C GLN A 359 8.20 16.63 -5.18
N THR A 360 7.71 15.41 -4.94
CA THR A 360 8.38 14.15 -5.30
C THR A 360 7.68 13.43 -6.44
N LYS A 361 8.39 12.57 -7.15
CA LYS A 361 7.80 11.73 -8.22
C LYS A 361 6.80 10.69 -7.69
N GLY A 362 6.78 10.46 -6.38
CA GLY A 362 5.91 9.52 -5.69
C GLY A 362 5.98 8.10 -6.26
N LEU A 363 4.91 7.34 -6.08
CA LEU A 363 4.80 5.96 -6.56
C LEU A 363 4.82 5.86 -8.09
N ARG A 364 4.30 6.88 -8.76
CA ARG A 364 4.14 6.92 -10.22
C ARG A 364 5.47 7.04 -10.95
N GLY A 365 6.51 7.60 -10.31
CA GLY A 365 7.77 7.89 -10.99
C GLY A 365 7.64 9.00 -12.05
N VAL A 366 6.58 9.81 -11.97
CA VAL A 366 6.26 10.92 -12.89
C VAL A 366 6.44 12.23 -12.13
N SER A 367 6.88 13.30 -12.80
CA SER A 367 7.04 14.61 -12.16
C SER A 367 5.78 15.04 -11.41
N TYR A 368 5.95 15.61 -10.21
CA TYR A 368 4.85 16.11 -9.38
C TYR A 368 4.05 17.23 -10.05
N THR A 369 4.64 17.90 -11.05
CA THR A 369 3.99 18.95 -11.85
C THR A 369 3.10 18.41 -12.98
N ARG A 370 3.04 17.10 -13.19
CA ARG A 370 2.25 16.47 -14.25
C ARG A 370 1.07 15.69 -13.69
N GLY A 371 -0.14 16.18 -13.97
CA GLY A 371 -1.39 15.50 -13.65
C GLY A 371 -1.64 14.29 -14.53
N ASP A 372 -1.13 14.29 -15.76
CA ASP A 372 -1.24 13.15 -16.68
C ASP A 372 -0.45 11.91 -16.21
N ALA A 373 -0.65 10.79 -16.92
CA ALA A 373 -0.01 9.51 -16.63
C ALA A 373 1.47 9.40 -17.05
N GLY A 374 2.12 10.52 -17.42
CA GLY A 374 3.50 10.57 -17.88
C GLY A 374 3.74 9.92 -19.24
N GLU A 375 5.02 9.88 -19.63
CA GLU A 375 5.46 9.33 -20.91
C GLU A 375 5.54 7.80 -20.91
N LYS A 376 5.46 7.20 -22.10
CA LYS A 376 5.72 5.76 -22.29
C LYS A 376 7.18 5.42 -21.93
N GLN A 377 7.44 4.14 -21.64
CA GLN A 377 8.74 3.61 -21.24
C GLN A 377 9.27 4.14 -19.90
N ASN A 378 8.39 4.64 -19.02
CA ASN A 378 8.80 5.03 -17.67
C ASN A 378 9.36 3.83 -16.89
N SER A 379 10.60 3.94 -16.41
CA SER A 379 11.26 2.93 -15.59
C SER A 379 11.36 3.30 -14.10
N ASN A 380 10.80 4.45 -13.72
CA ASN A 380 10.85 4.97 -12.35
C ASN A 380 9.59 4.61 -11.56
N GLY A 381 9.63 4.86 -10.25
CA GLY A 381 8.51 4.59 -9.34
C GLY A 381 8.38 3.10 -8.99
N ARG A 382 7.27 2.73 -8.35
CA ARG A 382 7.01 1.36 -7.90
C ARG A 382 6.32 0.50 -8.97
N PHE A 383 5.59 1.12 -9.89
CA PHE A 383 4.74 0.39 -10.82
C PHE A 383 5.44 -0.46 -11.90
N PRO A 384 6.69 -0.20 -12.33
CA PRO A 384 7.42 -1.16 -13.16
C PRO A 384 7.60 -2.54 -12.50
N LEU A 385 7.75 -2.58 -11.17
CA LEU A 385 7.89 -3.83 -10.42
C LEU A 385 6.53 -4.49 -10.19
N PHE A 386 5.50 -3.69 -9.89
CA PHE A 386 4.12 -4.17 -9.85
C PHE A 386 3.71 -4.83 -11.17
N ASN A 387 4.01 -4.19 -12.31
CA ASN A 387 3.63 -4.71 -13.64
C ASN A 387 4.21 -6.09 -13.96
N LYS A 388 5.41 -6.41 -13.46
CA LYS A 388 6.00 -7.75 -13.57
C LYS A 388 5.26 -8.78 -12.70
N ASN A 389 4.60 -8.33 -11.63
CA ASN A 389 4.07 -9.12 -10.54
C ASN A 389 2.56 -8.90 -10.30
N ILE A 390 1.79 -8.50 -11.33
CA ILE A 390 0.37 -8.11 -11.20
C ILE A 390 -0.57 -9.23 -10.71
N ASN A 391 -0.09 -10.48 -10.71
CA ASN A 391 -0.86 -11.66 -10.31
C ASN A 391 -0.58 -12.10 -8.85
N LEU A 392 0.21 -11.33 -8.08
CA LEU A 392 0.47 -11.63 -6.69
C LEU A 392 -0.84 -11.60 -5.87
N SER A 393 -0.96 -12.54 -4.94
CA SER A 393 -1.99 -12.52 -3.89
C SER A 393 -1.92 -11.20 -3.12
N LEU A 394 -3.04 -10.48 -3.06
CA LEU A 394 -3.10 -9.17 -2.43
C LEU A 394 -2.78 -9.23 -0.93
N PRO A 395 -3.38 -10.13 -0.12
CA PRO A 395 -3.12 -10.20 1.32
C PRO A 395 -1.80 -10.89 1.71
N THR A 396 -1.13 -11.58 0.78
CA THR A 396 0.14 -12.24 1.07
C THR A 396 1.23 -11.20 1.28
N TRP A 397 1.97 -11.31 2.39
CA TRP A 397 3.03 -10.37 2.75
C TRP A 397 4.32 -11.10 3.10
N ASN A 398 5.34 -10.93 2.26
CA ASN A 398 6.66 -11.53 2.46
C ASN A 398 7.75 -10.49 2.76
N ASN A 399 7.36 -9.23 2.96
CA ASN A 399 8.26 -8.09 3.13
C ASN A 399 9.26 -7.94 1.98
N LYS A 400 8.78 -8.09 0.73
CA LYS A 400 9.59 -7.91 -0.50
C LYS A 400 9.14 -6.68 -1.28
N ARG A 401 10.02 -6.09 -2.09
CA ARG A 401 9.74 -4.88 -2.90
C ARG A 401 8.47 -5.01 -3.76
N GLU A 402 8.20 -6.21 -4.28
CA GLU A 402 7.01 -6.53 -5.06
C GLU A 402 5.73 -6.39 -4.24
N ASP A 403 5.77 -6.74 -2.94
CA ASP A 403 4.64 -6.60 -2.03
C ASP A 403 4.29 -5.12 -1.81
N TYR A 404 5.28 -4.27 -1.53
CA TYR A 404 5.09 -2.82 -1.43
C TYR A 404 4.55 -2.21 -2.74
N SER A 405 5.05 -2.67 -3.88
CA SER A 405 4.61 -2.19 -5.20
C SER A 405 3.15 -2.58 -5.48
N LYS A 406 2.74 -3.79 -5.05
CA LYS A 406 1.38 -4.31 -5.14
C LYS A 406 0.40 -3.56 -4.25
N VAL A 407 0.71 -3.39 -2.96
CA VAL A 407 -0.18 -2.67 -2.05
C VAL A 407 -0.23 -1.18 -2.39
N GLY A 408 0.87 -0.59 -2.86
CA GLY A 408 0.87 0.79 -3.38
C GLY A 408 -0.03 0.96 -4.60
N ALA A 409 -0.03 0.00 -5.53
CA ALA A 409 -0.96 0.03 -6.67
C ALA A 409 -2.42 -0.08 -6.19
N PHE A 410 -2.73 -1.00 -5.29
CA PHE A 410 -4.08 -1.16 -4.75
C PHE A 410 -4.54 0.05 -3.93
N GLY A 411 -3.71 0.58 -3.05
CA GLY A 411 -3.99 1.79 -2.27
C GLY A 411 -4.21 3.02 -3.15
N SER A 412 -3.40 3.19 -4.20
CA SER A 412 -3.58 4.22 -5.24
C SER A 412 -4.94 4.12 -5.94
N TYR A 413 -5.43 2.89 -6.17
CA TYR A 413 -6.79 2.65 -6.69
C TYR A 413 -7.85 3.06 -5.66
N LEU A 414 -7.69 2.64 -4.41
CA LEU A 414 -8.68 2.93 -3.36
C LEU A 414 -8.91 4.43 -3.18
N ILE A 415 -7.83 5.22 -3.06
CA ILE A 415 -7.95 6.67 -2.82
C ILE A 415 -8.54 7.43 -4.02
N ARG A 416 -8.37 6.92 -5.24
CA ARG A 416 -8.94 7.52 -6.46
C ARG A 416 -10.43 7.21 -6.66
N ASN A 417 -10.97 6.17 -6.00
CA ASN A 417 -12.34 5.71 -6.23
C ASN A 417 -13.27 5.88 -5.01
N TYR A 418 -12.73 5.92 -3.79
CA TYR A 418 -13.54 5.80 -2.56
C TYR A 418 -13.28 6.89 -1.51
N GLY A 419 -12.66 8.02 -1.88
CA GLY A 419 -12.68 9.23 -1.03
C GLY A 419 -11.33 9.79 -0.58
N GLY A 420 -10.24 9.50 -1.28
CA GLY A 420 -8.95 10.16 -1.04
C GLY A 420 -8.41 9.97 0.38
N ALA A 421 -7.92 11.05 0.97
CA ALA A 421 -7.38 11.09 2.33
C ALA A 421 -8.39 10.63 3.39
N LYS A 422 -9.67 10.99 3.24
CA LYS A 422 -10.72 10.57 4.20
C LYS A 422 -10.83 9.04 4.27
N LEU A 423 -10.64 8.34 3.16
CA LEU A 423 -10.69 6.89 3.14
C LEU A 423 -9.58 6.30 4.01
N LEU A 424 -8.35 6.81 3.88
CA LEU A 424 -7.21 6.34 4.67
C LEU A 424 -7.45 6.55 6.18
N HIS A 425 -7.96 7.74 6.54
CA HIS A 425 -8.42 8.02 7.90
C HIS A 425 -9.41 6.95 8.38
N ASP A 426 -10.47 6.70 7.62
CA ASP A 426 -11.54 5.79 8.03
C ASP A 426 -11.10 4.31 8.11
N ILE A 427 -10.08 3.91 7.35
CA ILE A 427 -9.45 2.57 7.42
C ILE A 427 -8.70 2.41 8.76
N LEU A 428 -7.95 3.44 9.15
CA LEU A 428 -7.24 3.45 10.42
C LEU A 428 -8.23 3.52 11.60
N HIS A 429 -9.16 4.46 11.56
CA HIS A 429 -10.10 4.79 12.65
C HIS A 429 -11.35 3.92 12.66
N ASN A 430 -11.15 2.61 12.78
CA ASN A 430 -12.19 1.64 13.06
C ASN A 430 -11.66 0.48 13.92
N ARG A 431 -12.54 -0.40 14.38
CA ARG A 431 -12.16 -1.53 15.26
C ARG A 431 -11.57 -2.75 14.55
N TYR A 432 -11.60 -2.79 13.22
CA TYR A 432 -11.17 -3.94 12.45
C TYR A 432 -9.66 -3.88 12.18
N THR A 433 -9.03 -5.05 12.16
CA THR A 433 -7.58 -5.20 11.93
C THR A 433 -7.26 -5.89 10.60
N ASN A 434 -8.29 -6.33 9.88
CA ASN A 434 -8.16 -7.12 8.67
C ASN A 434 -8.89 -6.45 7.49
N GLU A 435 -9.18 -7.20 6.43
CA GLU A 435 -9.86 -6.73 5.21
C GLU A 435 -11.18 -5.98 5.53
N LYS A 436 -11.83 -6.28 6.66
CA LYS A 436 -13.02 -5.57 7.12
C LYS A 436 -12.77 -4.10 7.45
N ALA A 437 -11.56 -3.69 7.81
CA ALA A 437 -11.21 -2.29 8.02
C ALA A 437 -11.35 -1.49 6.73
N ILE A 438 -10.90 -2.08 5.62
CA ILE A 438 -11.02 -1.50 4.28
C ILE A 438 -12.50 -1.43 3.87
N VAL A 439 -13.22 -2.53 4.02
CA VAL A 439 -14.64 -2.60 3.63
C VAL A 439 -15.50 -1.64 4.46
N ASP A 440 -15.30 -1.58 5.79
CA ASP A 440 -16.02 -0.65 6.68
C ASP A 440 -15.80 0.82 6.30
N ALA A 441 -14.56 1.17 5.95
CA ALA A 441 -14.24 2.52 5.47
C ALA A 441 -14.88 2.82 4.11
N ILE A 442 -14.78 1.89 3.14
CA ILE A 442 -15.34 2.05 1.80
C ILE A 442 -16.87 2.16 1.84
N HIS A 443 -17.54 1.45 2.75
CA HIS A 443 -18.99 1.55 2.94
C HIS A 443 -19.47 2.96 3.31
N LYS A 444 -18.58 3.81 3.84
CA LYS A 444 -18.86 5.23 4.15
C LYS A 444 -18.74 6.14 2.93
N SER A 445 -18.21 5.64 1.82
CA SER A 445 -18.06 6.39 0.58
C SER A 445 -19.28 6.21 -0.34
N PRO A 446 -19.66 7.23 -1.14
CA PRO A 446 -20.81 7.14 -2.05
C PRO A 446 -20.73 5.99 -3.05
N ASN A 447 -19.52 5.67 -3.52
CA ASN A 447 -19.27 4.64 -4.55
C ASN A 447 -19.02 3.24 -3.96
N GLY A 448 -19.06 3.11 -2.63
CA GLY A 448 -18.58 1.92 -1.93
C GLY A 448 -19.61 1.15 -1.10
N TYR A 449 -20.84 1.66 -0.92
CA TYR A 449 -21.80 1.17 0.09
C TYR A 449 -22.17 -0.32 -0.01
N ASP A 450 -22.05 -0.95 -1.19
CA ASP A 450 -22.36 -2.36 -1.43
C ASP A 450 -21.13 -3.24 -1.65
N LYS A 451 -19.92 -2.66 -1.61
CA LYS A 451 -18.68 -3.37 -1.94
C LYS A 451 -18.30 -4.35 -0.85
N ASN A 452 -17.84 -5.53 -1.24
CA ASN A 452 -17.11 -6.42 -0.36
C ASN A 452 -15.67 -6.60 -0.86
N PHE A 453 -14.82 -7.29 -0.11
CA PHE A 453 -13.41 -7.42 -0.47
C PHE A 453 -13.19 -8.15 -1.82
N GLU A 454 -14.02 -9.14 -2.14
CA GLU A 454 -13.99 -9.83 -3.44
C GLU A 454 -14.31 -8.88 -4.60
N MET A 455 -15.34 -8.04 -4.44
CA MET A 455 -15.71 -7.03 -5.43
C MET A 455 -14.59 -6.00 -5.61
N LEU A 456 -13.93 -5.58 -4.54
CA LEU A 456 -12.82 -4.63 -4.62
C LEU A 456 -11.63 -5.20 -5.37
N MET A 457 -11.25 -6.45 -5.11
CA MET A 457 -10.17 -7.13 -5.86
C MET A 457 -10.53 -7.28 -7.34
N HIS A 458 -11.77 -7.66 -7.62
CA HIS A 458 -12.28 -7.78 -8.98
C HIS A 458 -12.25 -6.45 -9.73
N ASP A 459 -12.80 -5.40 -9.13
CA ASP A 459 -12.90 -4.07 -9.74
C ASP A 459 -11.52 -3.43 -9.93
N TRP A 460 -10.59 -3.66 -8.98
CA TRP A 460 -9.20 -3.27 -9.13
C TRP A 460 -8.52 -3.92 -10.35
N GLY A 461 -8.81 -5.19 -10.62
CA GLY A 461 -8.32 -5.88 -11.82
C GLY A 461 -8.84 -5.24 -13.11
N ILE A 462 -10.11 -4.85 -13.15
CA ILE A 462 -10.68 -4.11 -14.28
C ILE A 462 -9.97 -2.77 -14.45
N ALA A 463 -9.79 -2.02 -13.35
CA ALA A 463 -9.14 -0.71 -13.35
C ALA A 463 -7.72 -0.75 -13.95
N ILE A 464 -6.94 -1.80 -13.68
CA ILE A 464 -5.61 -1.98 -14.27
C ILE A 464 -5.66 -2.06 -15.79
N LEU A 465 -6.56 -2.89 -16.35
CA LEU A 465 -6.71 -3.03 -17.80
C LEU A 465 -7.25 -1.77 -18.48
N LEU A 466 -8.05 -0.99 -17.75
CA LEU A 466 -8.62 0.27 -18.22
C LEU A 466 -7.76 1.51 -17.91
N SER A 467 -6.60 1.37 -17.26
CA SER A 467 -5.73 2.49 -16.85
C SER A 467 -5.22 3.40 -17.98
N SER A 468 -5.40 3.01 -19.25
CA SER A 468 -5.12 3.87 -20.41
C SER A 468 -6.29 4.78 -20.82
N SER A 469 -7.50 4.51 -20.33
CA SER A 469 -8.69 5.33 -20.60
C SER A 469 -8.70 6.55 -19.71
N THR A 470 -8.99 7.71 -20.30
CA THR A 470 -9.19 9.00 -19.62
C THR A 470 -10.67 9.37 -19.49
N ASP A 471 -11.57 8.54 -20.02
CA ASP A 471 -13.01 8.82 -20.11
C ASP A 471 -13.78 8.24 -18.91
N LEU A 472 -13.06 7.69 -17.93
CA LEU A 472 -13.62 7.16 -16.70
C LEU A 472 -13.86 8.28 -15.69
N GLY A 473 -15.11 8.44 -15.26
CA GLY A 473 -15.43 9.31 -14.13
C GLY A 473 -15.07 8.69 -12.77
N VAL A 474 -15.06 9.52 -11.73
CA VAL A 474 -14.85 9.10 -10.32
C VAL A 474 -15.88 8.07 -9.84
N ASP A 475 -17.08 8.06 -10.44
CA ASP A 475 -18.17 7.13 -10.10
C ASP A 475 -18.08 5.80 -10.87
N SER A 476 -17.07 5.63 -11.73
CA SER A 476 -16.89 4.39 -12.49
C SER A 476 -16.51 3.19 -11.60
N GLY A 477 -15.87 3.45 -10.46
CA GLY A 477 -15.26 2.41 -9.63
C GLY A 477 -14.02 1.75 -10.25
N TYR A 478 -13.50 2.27 -11.37
CA TYR A 478 -12.34 1.72 -12.09
C TYR A 478 -11.24 2.76 -12.36
N LEU A 479 -11.26 3.88 -11.65
CA LEU A 479 -10.46 5.05 -11.97
C LEU A 479 -8.99 4.89 -11.58
N TYR A 480 -8.11 5.05 -12.56
CA TYR A 480 -6.69 5.37 -12.36
C TYR A 480 -6.26 6.63 -13.10
N ASN A 481 -6.95 6.97 -14.18
CA ASN A 481 -6.50 7.96 -15.15
C ASN A 481 -7.65 8.89 -15.55
N LEU A 482 -7.52 10.16 -15.21
CA LEU A 482 -8.39 11.25 -15.65
C LEU A 482 -7.75 12.06 -16.80
N GLY A 483 -6.51 11.74 -17.17
CA GLY A 483 -5.68 12.59 -18.04
C GLY A 483 -5.09 13.80 -17.33
N ASP A 484 -5.50 14.07 -16.08
CA ASP A 484 -5.05 15.18 -15.25
C ASP A 484 -5.03 14.78 -13.76
N PHE A 485 -4.81 15.74 -12.86
CA PHE A 485 -4.92 15.56 -11.42
C PHE A 485 -6.36 15.26 -10.98
N LEU A 486 -6.47 14.31 -10.05
CA LEU A 486 -7.65 14.16 -9.20
C LEU A 486 -7.42 14.98 -7.93
N GLU A 487 -8.23 16.01 -7.75
CA GLU A 487 -8.25 16.83 -6.53
C GLU A 487 -9.19 16.24 -5.48
N THR A 488 -8.70 16.07 -4.27
CA THR A 488 -9.52 15.67 -3.11
C THR A 488 -9.25 16.58 -1.93
N LYS A 489 -10.22 16.76 -1.04
CA LYS A 489 -10.06 17.55 0.18
C LYS A 489 -10.43 16.71 1.39
N TYR A 490 -9.64 16.81 2.45
CA TYR A 490 -9.96 16.25 3.75
C TYR A 490 -9.45 17.18 4.85
N GLY A 491 -10.32 17.52 5.80
CA GLY A 491 -10.05 18.63 6.72
C GLY A 491 -9.77 19.90 5.94
N ASP A 492 -8.68 20.59 6.31
CA ASP A 492 -8.24 21.83 5.67
C ASP A 492 -7.24 21.61 4.53
N SER A 493 -6.72 20.40 4.37
CA SER A 493 -5.72 20.06 3.35
C SER A 493 -6.38 19.61 2.05
N SER A 494 -5.80 20.04 0.92
CA SER A 494 -6.15 19.55 -0.41
C SER A 494 -5.04 18.63 -0.94
N TYR A 495 -5.41 17.55 -1.63
CA TYR A 495 -4.49 16.54 -2.14
C TYR A 495 -4.71 16.33 -3.63
N SER A 496 -3.65 16.52 -4.42
CA SER A 496 -3.65 16.43 -5.87
C SER A 496 -2.94 15.16 -6.32
N MET A 497 -3.70 14.19 -6.81
CA MET A 497 -3.19 12.88 -7.24
C MET A 497 -3.14 12.79 -8.75
N GLY A 498 -1.94 12.64 -9.32
CA GLY A 498 -1.79 12.46 -10.77
C GLY A 498 -2.36 11.12 -11.26
N SER A 499 -2.73 11.09 -12.53
CA SER A 499 -3.21 9.93 -13.26
C SER A 499 -2.16 8.81 -13.36
N ILE A 500 -2.61 7.56 -13.45
CA ILE A 500 -1.76 6.36 -13.58
C ILE A 500 -2.22 5.57 -14.80
N ASN A 501 -1.28 5.29 -15.71
CA ASN A 501 -1.50 4.35 -16.81
C ASN A 501 -0.44 3.25 -16.73
N PHE A 502 -0.85 2.04 -16.34
CA PHE A 502 0.09 0.94 -16.20
C PHE A 502 0.77 0.55 -17.51
N PHE A 503 0.20 0.90 -18.66
CA PHE A 503 0.79 0.64 -19.98
C PHE A 503 1.87 1.66 -20.40
N ASN A 504 2.07 2.74 -19.62
CA ASN A 504 3.15 3.72 -19.86
C ASN A 504 4.50 3.29 -19.28
N TYR A 505 4.55 2.25 -18.43
CA TYR A 505 5.81 1.80 -17.86
C TYR A 505 6.60 0.90 -18.82
N ARG A 506 7.93 0.90 -18.68
CA ARG A 506 8.85 0.06 -19.47
C ARG A 506 8.48 -1.41 -19.38
N ASN A 507 8.20 -1.89 -18.17
CA ASN A 507 7.55 -3.17 -17.98
C ASN A 507 6.05 -2.93 -18.11
N GLN A 508 5.41 -3.45 -19.16
CA GLN A 508 3.95 -3.45 -19.25
C GLN A 508 3.37 -4.51 -18.30
N PRO A 509 2.07 -4.42 -17.93
CA PRO A 509 1.41 -5.45 -17.14
C PRO A 509 1.64 -6.82 -17.76
N ASN A 510 2.10 -7.78 -16.95
CA ASN A 510 2.34 -9.17 -17.35
C ASN A 510 1.02 -9.91 -17.64
N ILE A 511 0.42 -9.61 -18.79
CA ILE A 511 -0.82 -10.20 -19.29
C ILE A 511 -0.46 -11.49 -20.02
N VAL A 512 -0.96 -12.61 -19.53
CA VAL A 512 -0.61 -13.93 -20.05
C VAL A 512 -1.39 -14.28 -21.32
N THR A 513 -0.80 -15.14 -22.16
CA THR A 513 -1.45 -15.72 -23.34
C THR A 513 -1.69 -17.23 -23.20
N GLU A 514 -1.18 -17.82 -22.11
CA GLU A 514 -1.35 -19.22 -21.73
C GLU A 514 -1.81 -19.27 -20.26
N ILE A 515 -2.70 -20.20 -19.92
CA ILE A 515 -3.31 -20.28 -18.59
C ILE A 515 -2.78 -21.50 -17.85
N SER A 516 -2.44 -21.31 -16.58
CA SER A 516 -2.07 -22.39 -15.66
C SER A 516 -3.01 -22.38 -14.43
N SER A 517 -2.60 -21.69 -13.37
CA SER A 517 -3.33 -21.58 -12.11
C SER A 517 -3.39 -20.13 -11.67
N ILE A 518 -4.45 -19.80 -10.93
CA ILE A 518 -4.60 -18.52 -10.26
C ILE A 518 -4.37 -18.72 -8.76
N GLU A 519 -3.53 -17.87 -8.17
CA GLU A 519 -3.25 -17.84 -6.75
C GLU A 519 -4.48 -17.40 -5.93
N PRO A 520 -4.52 -17.65 -4.62
CA PRO A 520 -5.57 -17.14 -3.74
C PRO A 520 -5.59 -15.61 -3.71
N ASN A 521 -6.77 -15.00 -3.55
CA ASN A 521 -6.94 -13.54 -3.43
C ASN A 521 -6.15 -12.73 -4.46
N SER A 522 -6.18 -13.16 -5.72
CA SER A 522 -5.43 -12.55 -6.81
C SER A 522 -6.23 -12.45 -8.10
N ASN A 523 -5.67 -11.70 -9.05
CA ASN A 523 -6.18 -11.57 -10.41
C ASN A 523 -5.22 -12.26 -11.39
N LEU A 524 -5.77 -12.79 -12.47
CA LEU A 524 -5.05 -13.25 -13.65
C LEU A 524 -5.60 -12.56 -14.89
N TYR A 525 -4.72 -11.94 -15.65
CA TYR A 525 -5.06 -11.17 -16.84
C TYR A 525 -4.70 -11.97 -18.09
N TYR A 526 -5.68 -12.29 -18.91
CA TYR A 526 -5.50 -13.09 -20.11
C TYR A 526 -5.86 -12.28 -21.37
N LYS A 527 -4.94 -12.22 -22.35
CA LYS A 527 -5.20 -11.57 -23.63
C LYS A 527 -5.65 -12.60 -24.67
N ILE A 528 -6.87 -12.43 -25.19
CA ILE A 528 -7.38 -13.24 -26.29
C ILE A 528 -6.74 -12.78 -27.61
N GLY A 529 -6.68 -11.46 -27.84
CA GLY A 529 -5.98 -10.86 -28.98
C GLY A 529 -6.17 -9.36 -29.07
N THR A 530 -5.59 -8.78 -30.11
CA THR A 530 -5.57 -7.33 -30.42
C THR A 530 -6.31 -7.11 -31.74
N GLU A 531 -7.04 -6.00 -31.87
CA GLU A 531 -7.72 -5.60 -33.12
C GLU A 531 -8.55 -6.72 -33.78
N LEU A 532 -9.18 -7.58 -32.97
CA LEU A 532 -9.95 -8.71 -33.48
C LEU A 532 -11.26 -8.22 -34.09
N ARG A 533 -11.71 -8.90 -35.16
CA ARG A 533 -12.92 -8.59 -35.93
C ARG A 533 -13.75 -9.85 -36.15
N GLY A 534 -15.01 -9.67 -36.55
CA GLY A 534 -15.92 -10.75 -36.87
C GLY A 534 -16.40 -11.55 -35.64
N ASP A 535 -16.80 -12.79 -35.88
CA ASP A 535 -17.36 -13.66 -34.84
C ASP A 535 -16.26 -14.44 -34.11
N ILE A 536 -16.23 -14.34 -32.79
CA ILE A 536 -15.22 -14.99 -31.95
C ILE A 536 -15.89 -15.90 -30.93
N ASN A 537 -15.51 -17.16 -30.94
CA ASN A 537 -16.01 -18.17 -30.01
C ASN A 537 -14.94 -18.50 -28.96
N ILE A 538 -15.27 -18.27 -27.69
CA ILE A 538 -14.39 -18.53 -26.55
C ILE A 538 -15.03 -19.61 -25.69
N THR A 539 -14.32 -20.69 -25.36
CA THR A 539 -14.80 -21.69 -24.41
C THR A 539 -13.98 -21.61 -23.14
N ILE A 540 -14.65 -21.42 -22.01
CA ILE A 540 -14.01 -21.30 -20.69
C ILE A 540 -14.45 -22.47 -19.81
N ASP A 541 -13.49 -23.25 -19.33
CA ASP A 541 -13.67 -24.28 -18.30
C ASP A 541 -12.90 -23.88 -17.03
N LYS A 542 -13.63 -23.65 -15.94
CA LYS A 542 -13.06 -23.06 -14.72
C LYS A 542 -13.82 -23.52 -13.48
N ASP A 543 -13.17 -23.38 -12.32
CA ASP A 543 -13.86 -23.47 -11.04
C ASP A 543 -14.98 -22.40 -10.98
N PRO A 544 -16.21 -22.76 -10.56
CA PRO A 544 -17.34 -21.83 -10.51
C PRO A 544 -17.09 -20.63 -9.58
N ASN A 545 -16.21 -20.77 -8.58
CA ASN A 545 -15.89 -19.71 -7.62
C ASN A 545 -14.85 -18.70 -8.16
N ILE A 546 -14.35 -18.88 -9.39
CA ILE A 546 -13.55 -17.86 -10.07
C ILE A 546 -14.49 -16.88 -10.76
N ILE A 547 -14.39 -15.60 -10.42
CA ILE A 547 -15.08 -14.57 -11.19
C ILE A 547 -14.36 -14.43 -12.52
N THR A 548 -15.10 -14.40 -13.63
CA THR A 548 -14.54 -14.16 -14.95
C THR A 548 -15.23 -12.98 -15.58
N THR A 549 -14.45 -12.06 -16.11
CA THR A 549 -14.95 -10.83 -16.71
C THR A 549 -14.31 -10.63 -18.07
N LEU A 550 -15.15 -10.47 -19.07
CA LEU A 550 -14.76 -10.09 -20.42
C LEU A 550 -14.62 -8.58 -20.50
N ILE A 551 -13.51 -8.11 -21.05
CA ILE A 551 -13.24 -6.69 -21.28
C ILE A 551 -12.90 -6.49 -22.75
N LEU A 552 -13.68 -5.67 -23.44
CA LEU A 552 -13.47 -5.25 -24.82
C LEU A 552 -12.98 -3.80 -24.80
N LYS A 553 -11.84 -3.53 -25.43
CA LYS A 553 -11.30 -2.17 -25.60
C LYS A 553 -11.32 -1.82 -27.08
#